data_AF-A0A7S0GAC6-F1
#
_entry.id   AF-A0A7S0GAC6-F1
#
_cell.length_a   1.000
_cell.length_b   1.000
_cell.length_c   1.000
_cell.angle_alpha   90.00
_cell.angle_beta   90.00
_cell.angle_gamma   90.00
#
_symmetry.space_group_name_H-M   'P 1'
#
loop_
_entity.id
_entity.type
_entity.pdbx_description
1 polymer ?
#
loop_
_entity_poly.entity_id
_entity_poly.type
_entity_poly.pdbx_seq_one_letter_code
_entity_poly.pdbx_strand_id
1 'polypeptide(L)'
;ILFAGQDLFSALLLHWVLGITFMLLVTVSVLQLREVAHPDLLARVIRPQEPQPDLLGNLLQESGVTHTKRMILSLAIYVALLMLHVWLPSRLILFVVSKSSLLSCIRPKFYHILFSQVQVPVELIIVHLSMLAFLEKYKNRIGELQHNWLRFMCSKMGLTEYILPQTIDKFVFVGRHRISGNKCDEHEQKQKREKKVVEEHSEGVSTVKSFWKELAAMSSPSQDFIVSRLDSVHEGQPIYEVGVTKGNGERDLCSSQPNIYLPITPPTSIPSSIGSFRLRRLVEPDKSDGSCIIEFWKEVRGMPIARPPEGWDDLGVGGAEVQGRWAWGTERLSDVEASVAERTHFRCASNRVVLVLKLIALLCLTWTSLLCLLCTAISSPLIVGRFIFFVLRLSDDRVHDPAAFAMGIGVLWLLFRFIINKIFVKTFSSFCISLKLWLNNFSTPPPIKVLILAKVAIIWG
;
A
#
# COMPACT_ATOMS: atom_id res chain seq x y z
N ILE A 1 -5.39 -25.68 29.58
CA ILE A 1 -6.01 -26.56 28.54
C ILE A 1 -6.62 -27.80 29.17
N LEU A 2 -5.90 -28.59 29.98
CA LEU A 2 -6.50 -29.73 30.71
C LEU A 2 -7.69 -29.33 31.61
N PHE A 3 -7.62 -28.20 32.31
CA PHE A 3 -8.76 -27.67 33.09
C PHE A 3 -9.91 -27.13 32.20
N ALA A 4 -9.59 -26.38 31.16
CA ALA A 4 -10.61 -25.92 30.19
C ALA A 4 -11.27 -27.09 29.44
N GLY A 5 -10.60 -28.24 29.30
CA GLY A 5 -11.19 -29.45 28.73
C GLY A 5 -12.09 -30.23 29.72
N GLN A 6 -12.08 -29.88 31.00
CA GLN A 6 -12.94 -30.48 32.03
C GLN A 6 -14.28 -29.76 32.17
N ASP A 7 -14.36 -28.48 31.81
CA ASP A 7 -15.58 -27.67 31.84
C ASP A 7 -15.92 -27.15 30.42
N LEU A 8 -17.03 -27.64 29.87
CA LEU A 8 -17.50 -27.28 28.53
C LEU A 8 -17.67 -25.75 28.38
N PHE A 9 -18.14 -25.07 29.42
CA PHE A 9 -18.39 -23.64 29.38
C PHE A 9 -17.08 -22.86 29.25
N SER A 10 -16.10 -23.14 30.11
CA SER A 10 -14.76 -22.55 30.03
C SER A 10 -14.07 -22.84 28.69
N ALA A 11 -14.23 -24.05 28.15
CA ALA A 11 -13.71 -24.41 26.83
C ALA A 11 -14.32 -23.51 25.74
N LEU A 12 -15.65 -23.42 25.70
CA LEU A 12 -16.39 -22.69 24.69
C LEU A 12 -16.06 -21.19 24.74
N LEU A 13 -16.06 -20.61 25.94
CA LEU A 13 -15.75 -19.20 26.14
C LEU A 13 -14.31 -18.87 25.74
N LEU A 14 -13.34 -19.72 26.09
CA LEU A 14 -11.94 -19.57 25.66
C LEU A 14 -11.81 -19.56 24.13
N HIS A 15 -12.39 -20.54 23.44
CA HIS A 15 -12.32 -20.62 21.98
C HIS A 15 -13.04 -19.45 21.32
N TRP A 16 -14.18 -19.03 21.86
CA TRP A 16 -14.95 -17.89 21.36
C TRP A 16 -14.16 -16.58 21.49
N VAL A 17 -13.65 -16.26 22.69
CA VAL A 17 -12.87 -15.03 22.92
C VAL A 17 -11.59 -15.02 22.08
N LEU A 18 -10.84 -16.12 22.04
CA LEU A 18 -9.63 -16.23 21.23
C LEU A 18 -9.95 -16.12 19.74
N GLY A 19 -11.05 -16.75 19.29
CA GLY A 19 -11.51 -16.70 17.91
C GLY A 19 -11.85 -15.28 17.45
N ILE A 20 -12.66 -14.54 18.22
CA ILE A 20 -13.00 -13.15 17.91
C ILE A 20 -11.75 -12.26 17.94
N THR A 21 -10.90 -12.43 18.95
CA THR A 21 -9.65 -11.65 19.07
C THR A 21 -8.73 -11.88 17.86
N PHE A 22 -8.61 -13.13 17.42
CA PHE A 22 -7.87 -13.48 16.21
C PHE A 22 -8.48 -12.85 14.96
N MET A 23 -9.81 -12.93 14.79
CA MET A 23 -10.50 -12.32 13.67
C MET A 23 -10.28 -10.81 13.61
N LEU A 24 -10.36 -10.12 14.75
CA LEU A 24 -10.12 -8.67 14.83
C LEU A 24 -8.67 -8.32 14.46
N LEU A 25 -7.70 -9.06 14.98
CA LEU A 25 -6.28 -8.84 14.67
C LEU A 25 -6.01 -9.01 13.16
N VAL A 26 -6.52 -10.09 12.56
CA VAL A 26 -6.39 -10.33 11.11
C VAL A 26 -7.10 -9.23 10.33
N THR A 27 -8.33 -8.87 10.71
CA THR A 27 -9.13 -7.86 10.01
C THR A 27 -8.42 -6.52 9.99
N VAL A 28 -7.97 -6.04 11.16
CA VAL A 28 -7.20 -4.78 11.25
C VAL A 28 -5.92 -4.90 10.42
N SER A 29 -5.16 -6.00 10.54
CA SER A 29 -3.91 -6.17 9.79
C SER A 29 -4.12 -6.16 8.27
N VAL A 30 -5.21 -6.75 7.78
CA VAL A 30 -5.56 -6.82 6.35
C VAL A 30 -6.04 -5.46 5.83
N LEU A 31 -6.83 -4.72 6.62
CA LEU A 31 -7.26 -3.37 6.28
C LEU A 31 -6.07 -2.41 6.21
N GLN A 32 -5.16 -2.45 7.19
CA GLN A 32 -3.95 -1.65 7.16
C GLN A 32 -3.04 -2.03 5.97
N LEU A 33 -2.96 -3.32 5.63
CA LEU A 33 -2.20 -3.75 4.45
C LEU A 33 -2.85 -3.27 3.15
N ARG A 34 -4.19 -3.19 3.09
CA ARG A 34 -4.94 -2.65 1.94
C ARG A 34 -4.56 -1.20 1.66
N GLU A 35 -4.33 -0.39 2.68
CA GLU A 35 -3.90 1.01 2.53
C GLU A 35 -2.45 1.12 2.06
N VAL A 36 -1.60 0.20 2.52
CA VAL A 36 -0.15 0.21 2.24
C VAL A 36 0.18 -0.31 0.84
N ALA A 37 -0.55 -1.32 0.36
CA ALA A 37 -0.35 -1.89 -0.96
C ALA A 37 -0.94 -1.00 -2.06
N HIS A 38 -0.49 -1.21 -3.30
CA HIS A 38 -1.04 -0.52 -4.46
C HIS A 38 -2.58 -0.73 -4.55
N PRO A 39 -3.38 0.30 -4.87
CA PRO A 39 -4.85 0.22 -4.88
C PRO A 39 -5.38 -0.93 -5.75
N ASP A 40 -4.80 -1.15 -6.92
CA ASP A 40 -5.15 -2.27 -7.81
C ASP A 40 -5.00 -3.70 -7.24
N LEU A 41 -4.27 -3.88 -6.14
CA LEU A 41 -4.06 -5.19 -5.52
C LEU A 41 -5.15 -5.53 -4.51
N LEU A 42 -5.22 -4.74 -3.45
CA LEU A 42 -6.06 -5.03 -2.29
C LEU A 42 -7.28 -4.13 -2.23
N ALA A 43 -7.17 -2.87 -2.67
CA ALA A 43 -8.29 -1.94 -2.61
C ALA A 43 -9.41 -2.27 -3.61
N ARG A 44 -9.19 -3.16 -4.59
CA ARG A 44 -10.26 -3.72 -5.44
C ARG A 44 -10.90 -4.99 -4.91
N VAL A 45 -10.22 -5.69 -3.99
CA VAL A 45 -10.65 -7.03 -3.50
C VAL A 45 -11.30 -6.94 -2.12
N ILE A 46 -10.75 -6.10 -1.24
CA ILE A 46 -11.20 -5.98 0.14
C ILE A 46 -12.03 -4.70 0.29
N ARG A 47 -13.33 -4.88 0.59
CA ARG A 47 -14.25 -3.78 0.86
C ARG A 47 -13.77 -3.00 2.10
N PRO A 48 -13.76 -1.65 2.08
CA PRO A 48 -13.60 -0.88 3.30
C PRO A 48 -14.74 -1.21 4.27
N GLN A 49 -14.52 -1.05 5.57
CA GLN A 49 -15.63 -1.13 6.52
C GLN A 49 -16.66 -0.04 6.16
N GLU A 50 -17.94 -0.31 6.22
CA GLU A 50 -18.96 0.70 5.92
C GLU A 50 -19.58 1.23 7.22
N PRO A 51 -19.74 2.55 7.35
CA PRO A 51 -20.45 3.14 8.48
C PRO A 51 -21.96 3.14 8.15
N GLN A 52 -22.56 1.99 7.84
CA GLN A 52 -23.99 1.94 7.51
C GLN A 52 -24.81 1.25 8.60
N PRO A 53 -25.80 1.94 9.20
CA PRO A 53 -26.73 1.36 10.17
C PRO A 53 -27.75 0.37 9.55
N ASP A 54 -27.84 0.28 8.22
CA ASP A 54 -28.83 -0.56 7.51
C ASP A 54 -28.32 -1.97 7.15
N LEU A 55 -27.35 -2.48 7.92
CA LEU A 55 -26.73 -3.79 7.69
C LEU A 55 -27.77 -4.92 7.74
N LEU A 56 -28.74 -4.82 8.66
CA LEU A 56 -29.80 -5.82 8.79
C LEU A 56 -30.80 -5.77 7.62
N GLY A 57 -31.12 -4.58 7.11
CA GLY A 57 -32.02 -4.43 5.96
C GLY A 57 -31.43 -5.01 4.68
N ASN A 58 -30.15 -4.72 4.42
CA ASN A 58 -29.42 -5.29 3.29
C ASN A 58 -29.25 -6.82 3.42
N LEU A 59 -28.98 -7.32 4.62
CA LEU A 59 -28.89 -8.77 4.85
C LEU A 59 -30.23 -9.49 4.61
N LEU A 60 -31.36 -8.88 4.96
CA LEU A 60 -32.70 -9.47 4.75
C LEU A 60 -33.13 -9.48 3.27
N GLN A 61 -32.65 -8.53 2.47
CA GLN A 61 -32.99 -8.43 1.04
C GLN A 61 -32.17 -9.37 0.15
N GLU A 62 -31.00 -9.80 0.60
CA GLU A 62 -30.13 -10.70 -0.15
C GLU A 62 -30.63 -12.15 -0.10
N SER A 63 -30.50 -12.88 -1.23
CA SER A 63 -30.98 -14.27 -1.30
C SER A 63 -30.14 -15.22 -0.44
N GLY A 64 -30.79 -16.23 0.15
CA GLY A 64 -30.13 -17.23 1.00
C GLY A 64 -28.98 -17.98 0.32
N VAL A 65 -29.00 -18.12 -1.02
CA VAL A 65 -27.91 -18.70 -1.80
C VAL A 65 -26.68 -17.80 -1.78
N THR A 66 -26.86 -16.47 -1.91
CA THR A 66 -25.73 -15.53 -1.85
C THR A 66 -25.10 -15.48 -0.46
N HIS A 67 -25.92 -15.59 0.59
CA HIS A 67 -25.44 -15.72 1.97
C HIS A 67 -24.65 -16.99 2.20
N THR A 68 -25.20 -18.13 1.76
CA THR A 68 -24.54 -19.43 1.90
C THR A 68 -23.19 -19.46 1.18
N LYS A 69 -23.14 -18.96 -0.06
CA LYS A 69 -21.89 -18.85 -0.83
C LYS A 69 -20.85 -17.98 -0.10
N ARG A 70 -21.26 -16.82 0.42
CA ARG A 70 -20.39 -15.93 1.21
C ARG A 70 -19.89 -16.60 2.49
N MET A 71 -20.77 -17.32 3.19
CA MET A 71 -20.44 -18.02 4.44
C MET A 71 -19.46 -19.18 4.22
N ILE A 72 -19.61 -19.96 3.14
CA ILE A 72 -18.66 -21.01 2.79
C ILE A 72 -17.31 -20.42 2.42
N LEU A 73 -17.30 -19.34 1.62
CA LEU A 73 -16.06 -18.67 1.23
C LEU A 73 -15.32 -18.11 2.45
N SER A 74 -16.03 -17.44 3.36
CA SER A 74 -15.42 -16.91 4.59
C SER A 74 -14.91 -18.05 5.48
N LEU A 75 -15.67 -19.12 5.66
CA LEU A 75 -15.24 -20.30 6.41
C LEU A 75 -13.95 -20.90 5.84
N ALA A 76 -13.85 -21.06 4.52
CA ALA A 76 -12.65 -21.58 3.87
C ALA A 76 -11.42 -20.68 4.11
N ILE A 77 -11.58 -19.36 3.97
CA ILE A 77 -10.52 -18.38 4.24
C ILE A 77 -10.07 -18.47 5.71
N TYR A 78 -11.02 -18.55 6.65
CA TYR A 78 -10.71 -18.64 8.09
C TYR A 78 -10.01 -19.96 8.45
N VAL A 79 -10.45 -21.09 7.92
CA VAL A 79 -9.79 -22.38 8.13
C VAL A 79 -8.35 -22.32 7.60
N ALA A 80 -8.12 -21.75 6.41
CA ALA A 80 -6.78 -21.59 5.87
C ALA A 80 -5.89 -20.68 6.75
N LEU A 81 -6.43 -19.56 7.24
CA LEU A 81 -5.71 -18.64 8.11
C LEU A 81 -5.37 -19.28 9.46
N LEU A 82 -6.30 -20.04 10.07
CA LEU A 82 -6.07 -20.78 11.31
C LEU A 82 -5.00 -21.87 11.11
N MET A 83 -5.06 -22.60 9.99
CA MET A 83 -4.05 -23.60 9.66
C MET A 83 -2.67 -22.97 9.53
N LEU A 84 -2.57 -21.82 8.85
CA LEU A 84 -1.32 -21.13 8.58
C LEU A 84 -0.73 -20.40 9.82
N HIS A 85 -1.56 -19.78 10.65
CA HIS A 85 -1.10 -18.91 11.75
C HIS A 85 -1.18 -19.55 13.14
N VAL A 86 -2.01 -20.58 13.33
CA VAL A 86 -2.20 -21.22 14.65
C VAL A 86 -1.72 -22.67 14.62
N TRP A 87 -2.25 -23.50 13.72
CA TRP A 87 -1.94 -24.93 13.70
C TRP A 87 -0.48 -25.21 13.28
N LEU A 88 -0.01 -24.63 12.18
CA LEU A 88 1.34 -24.86 11.69
C LEU A 88 2.40 -24.37 12.68
N PRO A 89 2.34 -23.13 13.22
CA PRO A 89 3.30 -22.68 14.23
C PRO A 89 3.25 -23.47 15.52
N SER A 90 2.06 -23.84 16.02
CA SER A 90 1.96 -24.65 17.25
C SER A 90 2.61 -26.02 17.08
N ARG A 91 2.47 -26.65 15.91
CA ARG A 91 3.17 -27.89 15.57
C ARG A 91 4.69 -27.70 15.51
N LEU A 92 5.17 -26.61 14.90
CA LEU A 92 6.59 -26.29 14.84
C LEU A 92 7.17 -26.06 16.25
N ILE A 93 6.47 -25.30 17.10
CA ILE A 93 6.88 -25.06 18.48
C ILE A 93 6.93 -26.38 19.26
N LEU A 94 5.91 -27.24 19.18
CA LEU A 94 5.91 -28.54 19.86
C LEU A 94 7.06 -29.44 19.40
N PHE A 95 7.38 -29.43 18.11
CA PHE A 95 8.52 -30.18 17.57
C PHE A 95 9.86 -29.68 18.14
N VAL A 96 10.03 -28.37 18.28
CA VAL A 96 11.24 -27.76 18.85
C VAL A 96 11.31 -27.96 20.38
N VAL A 97 10.21 -27.77 21.09
CA VAL A 97 10.10 -27.96 22.56
C VAL A 97 10.42 -29.41 22.94
N SER A 98 9.88 -30.38 22.20
CA SER A 98 10.15 -31.80 22.46
C SER A 98 11.65 -32.15 22.39
N LYS A 99 12.42 -31.39 21.59
CA LYS A 99 13.87 -31.60 21.42
C LYS A 99 14.75 -30.71 22.31
N SER A 100 14.22 -29.69 22.97
CA SER A 100 15.03 -28.69 23.67
C SER A 100 14.56 -28.46 25.11
N SER A 101 15.48 -28.61 26.07
CA SER A 101 15.21 -28.28 27.49
C SER A 101 15.06 -26.77 27.75
N LEU A 102 15.48 -25.93 26.81
CA LEU A 102 15.46 -24.46 26.93
C LEU A 102 14.05 -23.86 26.97
N LEU A 103 13.02 -24.58 26.48
CA LEU A 103 11.66 -24.05 26.39
C LEU A 103 10.75 -24.43 27.56
N SER A 104 11.30 -24.99 28.66
CA SER A 104 10.53 -25.22 29.90
C SER A 104 9.92 -23.92 30.46
N CYS A 105 10.49 -22.76 30.13
CA CYS A 105 9.96 -21.46 30.53
C CYS A 105 8.64 -21.08 29.82
N ILE A 106 8.21 -21.79 28.76
CA ILE A 106 6.99 -21.49 28.01
C ILE A 106 5.78 -22.29 28.53
N ARG A 107 5.98 -23.26 29.43
CA ARG A 107 4.87 -24.05 29.96
C ARG A 107 3.93 -23.16 30.77
N PRO A 108 2.64 -23.02 30.40
CA PRO A 108 1.74 -22.12 31.09
C PRO A 108 1.41 -22.64 32.50
N LYS A 109 1.52 -21.77 33.51
CA LYS A 109 1.19 -21.97 34.92
C LYS A 109 -0.04 -21.14 35.27
N PHE A 110 -1.11 -21.81 35.68
CA PHE A 110 -2.35 -21.17 36.13
C PHE A 110 -2.56 -21.50 37.59
N TYR A 111 -2.47 -20.48 38.44
CA TYR A 111 -2.91 -20.54 39.82
C TYR A 111 -4.29 -19.89 39.95
N HIS A 112 -5.23 -20.57 40.59
CA HIS A 112 -6.59 -20.07 40.78
C HIS A 112 -6.75 -19.59 42.22
N ILE A 113 -7.00 -18.28 42.39
CA ILE A 113 -7.18 -17.64 43.70
C ILE A 113 -8.65 -17.77 44.15
N LEU A 114 -9.58 -17.63 43.20
CA LEU A 114 -11.03 -17.77 43.38
C LEU A 114 -11.52 -19.06 42.69
N PHE A 115 -12.85 -19.23 42.63
CA PHE A 115 -13.45 -20.24 41.78
C PHE A 115 -12.99 -20.05 40.32
N SER A 116 -12.36 -21.08 39.77
CA SER A 116 -11.82 -21.11 38.42
C SER A 116 -12.88 -20.80 37.35
N GLN A 117 -14.15 -21.15 37.62
CA GLN A 117 -15.32 -20.86 36.77
C GLN A 117 -15.58 -19.37 36.57
N VAL A 118 -15.23 -18.51 37.54
CA VAL A 118 -15.42 -17.06 37.45
C VAL A 118 -14.13 -16.36 37.03
N GLN A 119 -13.00 -16.81 37.56
CA GLN A 119 -11.71 -16.20 37.31
C GLN A 119 -11.33 -16.23 35.81
N VAL A 120 -11.50 -17.37 35.15
CA VAL A 120 -11.10 -17.53 33.73
C VAL A 120 -11.92 -16.63 32.79
N PRO A 121 -13.25 -16.57 32.87
CA PRO A 121 -14.03 -15.62 32.06
C PRO A 121 -13.66 -14.15 32.30
N VAL A 122 -13.44 -13.74 33.55
CA VAL A 122 -13.06 -12.36 33.87
C VAL A 122 -11.70 -12.01 33.27
N GLU A 123 -10.71 -12.89 33.40
CA GLU A 123 -9.39 -12.71 32.78
C GLU A 123 -9.48 -12.62 31.26
N LEU A 124 -10.30 -13.48 30.63
CA LEU A 124 -10.50 -13.47 29.18
C LEU A 124 -11.17 -12.19 28.69
N ILE A 125 -12.15 -11.67 29.42
CA ILE A 125 -12.79 -10.38 29.11
C ILE A 125 -11.78 -9.24 29.24
N ILE A 126 -10.97 -9.21 30.31
CA ILE A 126 -9.94 -8.18 30.52
C ILE A 126 -8.92 -8.22 29.37
N VAL A 127 -8.45 -9.41 28.99
CA VAL A 127 -7.50 -9.59 27.87
C VAL A 127 -8.13 -9.14 26.56
N HIS A 128 -9.37 -9.49 26.30
CA HIS A 128 -10.08 -9.11 25.08
C HIS A 128 -10.27 -7.59 24.98
N LEU A 129 -10.77 -6.95 26.05
CA LEU A 129 -10.93 -5.49 26.11
C LEU A 129 -9.59 -4.76 25.99
N SER A 130 -8.53 -5.30 26.61
CA SER A 130 -7.18 -4.75 26.48
C SER A 130 -6.68 -4.86 25.04
N MET A 131 -6.95 -5.97 24.36
CA MET A 131 -6.57 -6.16 22.95
C MET A 131 -7.36 -5.25 22.01
N LEU A 132 -8.66 -5.04 22.26
CA LEU A 132 -9.48 -4.06 21.53
C LEU A 132 -8.89 -2.66 21.66
N ALA A 133 -8.64 -2.20 22.90
CA ALA A 133 -8.05 -0.90 23.16
C ALA A 133 -6.64 -0.77 22.54
N PHE A 134 -5.86 -1.85 22.53
CA PHE A 134 -4.56 -1.89 21.86
C PHE A 134 -4.71 -1.73 20.34
N LEU A 135 -5.58 -2.50 19.70
CA LEU A 135 -5.79 -2.43 18.25
C LEU A 135 -6.31 -1.06 17.84
N GLU A 136 -7.26 -0.48 18.58
CA GLU A 136 -7.78 0.85 18.31
C GLU A 136 -6.69 1.92 18.40
N LYS A 137 -5.88 1.90 19.47
CA LYS A 137 -4.81 2.87 19.70
C LYS A 137 -3.63 2.72 18.74
N TYR A 138 -3.29 1.48 18.36
CA TYR A 138 -2.07 1.18 17.60
C TYR A 138 -2.32 0.74 16.15
N LYS A 139 -3.56 0.75 15.64
CA LYS A 139 -3.86 0.44 14.22
C LYS A 139 -2.91 1.16 13.27
N ASN A 140 -2.76 2.47 13.46
CA ASN A 140 -1.91 3.31 12.62
C ASN A 140 -0.42 2.94 12.74
N ARG A 141 0.06 2.53 13.92
CA ARG A 141 1.44 2.06 14.07
C ARG A 141 1.66 0.71 13.40
N ILE A 142 0.65 -0.17 13.41
CA ILE A 142 0.69 -1.47 12.71
C ILE A 142 0.82 -1.23 11.21
N GLY A 143 0.00 -0.36 10.61
CA GLY A 143 0.11 -0.03 9.19
C GLY A 143 1.44 0.66 8.82
N GLU A 144 1.98 1.53 9.68
CA GLU A 144 3.31 2.13 9.48
C GLU A 144 4.42 1.05 9.49
N LEU A 145 4.35 0.10 10.41
CA LEU A 145 5.28 -1.02 10.49
C LEU A 145 5.17 -1.93 9.26
N GLN A 146 3.95 -2.22 8.79
CA GLN A 146 3.71 -2.96 7.56
C GLN A 146 4.28 -2.23 6.34
N HIS A 147 4.08 -0.92 6.23
CA HIS A 147 4.64 -0.12 5.15
C HIS A 147 6.17 -0.15 5.14
N ASN A 148 6.80 0.09 6.29
CA ASN A 148 8.25 0.10 6.41
C ASN A 148 8.85 -1.27 6.10
N TRP A 149 8.24 -2.34 6.62
CA TRP A 149 8.64 -3.72 6.31
C TRP A 149 8.50 -4.03 4.83
N LEU A 150 7.34 -3.70 4.22
CA LEU A 150 7.08 -3.97 2.82
C LEU A 150 8.01 -3.17 1.91
N ARG A 151 8.24 -1.88 2.19
CA ARG A 151 9.20 -1.03 1.49
C ARG A 151 10.61 -1.61 1.54
N PHE A 152 11.06 -2.04 2.73
CA PHE A 152 12.36 -2.66 2.91
C PHE A 152 12.49 -3.94 2.09
N MET A 153 11.55 -4.87 2.23
CA MET A 153 11.59 -6.16 1.55
C MET A 153 11.43 -6.04 0.03
N CYS A 154 10.49 -5.21 -0.44
CA CYS A 154 10.30 -4.96 -1.86
C CYS A 154 11.51 -4.29 -2.51
N SER A 155 12.16 -3.35 -1.82
CA SER A 155 13.40 -2.73 -2.30
C SER A 155 14.53 -3.76 -2.43
N LYS A 156 14.69 -4.65 -1.45
CA LYS A 156 15.71 -5.71 -1.49
C LYS A 156 15.43 -6.77 -2.55
N MET A 157 14.16 -7.04 -2.86
CA MET A 157 13.77 -8.09 -3.82
C MET A 157 13.49 -7.57 -5.23
N GLY A 158 13.47 -6.24 -5.44
CA GLY A 158 13.08 -5.62 -6.70
C GLY A 158 11.60 -5.81 -7.02
N LEU A 159 10.74 -5.79 -6.00
CA LEU A 159 9.28 -5.95 -6.11
C LEU A 159 8.51 -4.63 -5.97
N THR A 160 9.21 -3.51 -5.76
CA THR A 160 8.60 -2.19 -5.49
C THR A 160 7.57 -1.82 -6.55
N GLU A 161 7.94 -1.94 -7.82
CA GLU A 161 7.11 -1.57 -8.98
C GLU A 161 5.86 -2.44 -9.18
N TYR A 162 5.79 -3.60 -8.51
CA TYR A 162 4.69 -4.54 -8.64
C TYR A 162 3.71 -4.49 -7.46
N ILE A 163 4.15 -4.02 -6.30
CA ILE A 163 3.40 -4.12 -5.03
C ILE A 163 3.11 -2.76 -4.41
N LEU A 164 4.08 -1.83 -4.42
CA LEU A 164 3.97 -0.56 -3.71
C LEU A 164 3.45 0.55 -4.64
N PRO A 165 2.61 1.47 -4.14
CA PRO A 165 2.26 2.67 -4.87
C PRO A 165 3.47 3.60 -4.96
N GLN A 166 3.72 4.17 -6.15
CA GLN A 166 4.82 5.09 -6.41
C GLN A 166 4.28 6.42 -6.92
N THR A 167 4.96 7.51 -6.52
CA THR A 167 4.72 8.84 -7.10
C THR A 167 5.22 8.89 -8.53
N ILE A 168 4.70 9.82 -9.33
CA ILE A 168 5.29 10.19 -10.62
C ILE A 168 6.36 11.26 -10.36
N ASP A 169 7.62 11.02 -10.75
CA ASP A 169 8.67 12.03 -10.60
C ASP A 169 8.63 13.01 -11.78
N LYS A 170 8.72 12.47 -13.01
CA LYS A 170 8.81 13.25 -14.24
C LYS A 170 8.02 12.57 -15.35
N PHE A 171 7.77 13.33 -16.41
CA PHE A 171 7.22 12.81 -17.65
C PHE A 171 8.28 12.88 -18.74
N VAL A 172 8.44 11.80 -19.48
CA VAL A 172 9.34 11.71 -20.64
C VAL A 172 8.51 11.84 -21.90
N PHE A 173 8.83 12.83 -22.73
CA PHE A 173 8.21 12.96 -24.04
C PHE A 173 8.58 11.78 -24.94
N VAL A 174 7.58 11.13 -25.53
CA VAL A 174 7.77 9.99 -26.43
C VAL A 174 7.62 10.42 -27.89
N GLY A 175 6.59 11.22 -28.18
CA GLY A 175 6.36 11.76 -29.50
C GLY A 175 4.99 12.40 -29.68
N ARG A 176 4.65 12.70 -30.93
CA ARG A 176 3.43 13.42 -31.33
C ARG A 176 2.65 12.64 -32.39
N HIS A 177 1.33 12.79 -32.35
CA HIS A 177 0.43 12.38 -33.41
C HIS A 177 -0.50 13.53 -33.78
N ARG A 178 -0.59 13.84 -35.07
CA ARG A 178 -1.38 14.93 -35.63
C ARG A 178 -2.75 14.42 -36.04
N ILE A 179 -3.78 15.11 -35.58
CA ILE A 179 -5.16 14.89 -36.00
C ILE A 179 -5.55 16.07 -36.88
N SER A 180 -5.70 15.82 -38.17
CA SER A 180 -6.34 16.79 -39.06
C SER A 180 -7.83 16.76 -38.79
N GLY A 181 -8.39 17.88 -38.32
CA GLY A 181 -9.83 18.02 -38.20
C GLY A 181 -10.39 18.08 -39.61
N ASN A 182 -11.16 17.08 -40.03
CA ASN A 182 -11.99 17.27 -41.21
C ASN A 182 -13.05 18.32 -40.82
N LYS A 183 -12.87 19.56 -41.25
CA LYS A 183 -14.03 20.35 -41.61
C LYS A 183 -14.73 19.52 -42.68
N CYS A 184 -15.82 18.85 -42.30
CA CYS A 184 -16.77 18.39 -43.30
C CYS A 184 -17.22 19.65 -44.02
N ASP A 185 -16.68 19.84 -45.22
CA ASP A 185 -17.21 20.75 -46.20
C ASP A 185 -18.69 20.42 -46.38
N GLU A 186 -19.57 21.21 -45.77
CA GLU A 186 -20.97 21.33 -46.20
C GLU A 186 -21.06 21.78 -47.67
N HIS A 187 -19.94 22.22 -48.25
CA HIS A 187 -19.83 22.56 -49.67
C HIS A 187 -19.44 21.40 -50.61
N GLU A 188 -18.90 20.27 -50.13
CA GLU A 188 -18.43 19.19 -51.02
C GLU A 188 -19.51 18.10 -51.30
N GLN A 189 -20.66 18.17 -50.63
CA GLN A 189 -21.84 17.38 -51.04
C GLN A 189 -22.59 17.94 -52.25
N LYS A 190 -22.21 19.13 -52.75
CA LYS A 190 -22.81 19.70 -53.97
C LYS A 190 -21.97 19.51 -55.24
N GLN A 191 -20.77 18.94 -55.16
CA GLN A 191 -19.89 18.70 -56.32
C GLN A 191 -19.42 17.25 -56.52
N LYS A 192 -20.01 16.28 -55.80
CA LYS A 192 -19.81 14.84 -56.05
C LYS A 192 -21.04 14.17 -56.66
N ARG A 193 -21.63 14.82 -57.67
CA ARG A 193 -22.16 14.11 -58.84
C ARG A 193 -21.24 14.53 -59.99
N GLU A 194 -20.59 13.53 -60.61
CA GLU A 194 -19.64 13.67 -61.73
C GLU A 194 -18.19 14.06 -61.36
N LYS A 195 -17.42 13.08 -60.87
CA LYS A 195 -16.38 12.43 -61.68
C LYS A 195 -15.68 11.35 -60.87
N LYS A 196 -15.65 10.17 -61.47
CA LYS A 196 -14.86 9.00 -61.11
C LYS A 196 -13.40 9.29 -61.50
N VAL A 197 -12.45 8.65 -60.82
CA VAL A 197 -10.98 8.73 -60.97
C VAL A 197 -10.31 9.72 -60.00
N VAL A 198 -9.94 9.22 -58.82
CA VAL A 198 -8.57 8.98 -58.30
C VAL A 198 -8.76 8.37 -56.90
N GLU A 199 -8.65 7.05 -56.79
CA GLU A 199 -8.51 6.32 -55.52
C GLU A 199 -7.02 6.32 -55.15
N GLU A 200 -6.58 7.23 -54.28
CA GLU A 200 -5.27 7.06 -53.62
C GLU A 200 -5.10 7.87 -52.31
N HIS A 201 -6.16 8.49 -51.76
CA HIS A 201 -6.06 9.30 -50.52
C HIS A 201 -7.07 8.90 -49.41
N SER A 202 -7.78 7.78 -49.55
CA SER A 202 -8.77 7.32 -48.55
C SER A 202 -8.22 6.39 -47.45
N GLU A 203 -6.98 5.89 -47.57
CA GLU A 203 -6.44 4.92 -46.61
C GLU A 203 -5.97 5.56 -45.28
N GLY A 204 -5.48 6.81 -45.32
CA GLY A 204 -4.97 7.50 -44.13
C GLY A 204 -6.05 7.87 -43.11
N VAL A 205 -7.26 8.22 -43.56
CA VAL A 205 -8.35 8.65 -42.65
C VAL A 205 -8.97 7.46 -41.90
N SER A 206 -9.03 6.29 -42.55
CA SER A 206 -9.53 5.06 -41.93
C SER A 206 -8.59 4.56 -40.82
N THR A 207 -7.28 4.66 -41.05
CA THR A 207 -6.24 4.21 -40.12
C THR A 207 -6.12 5.09 -38.86
N VAL A 208 -6.34 6.40 -38.98
CA VAL A 208 -6.38 7.29 -37.80
C VAL A 208 -7.58 6.96 -36.91
N LYS A 209 -8.77 6.74 -37.49
CA LYS A 209 -9.96 6.34 -36.71
C LYS A 209 -9.79 4.96 -36.06
N SER A 210 -9.11 4.01 -36.72
CA SER A 210 -8.86 2.69 -36.15
C SER A 210 -7.87 2.77 -34.98
N PHE A 211 -6.79 3.55 -35.08
CA PHE A 211 -5.81 3.72 -34.00
C PHE A 211 -6.45 4.22 -32.71
N TRP A 212 -7.23 5.30 -32.77
CA TRP A 212 -7.87 5.86 -31.58
C TRP A 212 -8.94 4.96 -30.98
N LYS A 213 -9.65 4.21 -31.81
CA LYS A 213 -10.62 3.20 -31.36
C LYS A 213 -9.92 2.02 -30.69
N GLU A 214 -8.80 1.56 -31.23
CA GLU A 214 -7.97 0.51 -30.63
C GLU A 214 -7.35 0.99 -29.32
N LEU A 215 -6.79 2.20 -29.29
CA LEU A 215 -6.19 2.80 -28.10
C LEU A 215 -7.22 2.99 -26.98
N ALA A 216 -8.42 3.47 -27.31
CA ALA A 216 -9.51 3.63 -26.34
C ALA A 216 -10.04 2.28 -25.81
N ALA A 217 -9.90 1.19 -26.57
CA ALA A 217 -10.26 -0.15 -26.14
C ALA A 217 -9.17 -0.83 -25.28
N MET A 218 -7.92 -0.34 -25.33
CA MET A 218 -6.81 -0.88 -24.56
C MET A 218 -6.75 -0.28 -23.16
N SER A 219 -6.65 -1.13 -22.14
CA SER A 219 -6.42 -0.69 -20.76
C SER A 219 -4.94 -0.39 -20.45
N SER A 220 -4.02 -1.04 -21.16
CA SER A 220 -2.56 -0.88 -21.00
C SER A 220 -1.85 -1.11 -22.35
N PRO A 221 -1.75 -0.08 -23.21
CA PRO A 221 -1.09 -0.20 -24.51
C PRO A 221 0.40 -0.49 -24.34
N SER A 222 0.96 -1.37 -25.17
CA SER A 222 2.39 -1.59 -25.17
C SER A 222 3.11 -0.35 -25.70
N GLN A 223 4.31 -0.09 -25.19
CA GLN A 223 5.13 1.02 -25.67
C GLN A 223 5.39 0.89 -27.18
N ASP A 224 5.66 -0.33 -27.65
CA ASP A 224 5.91 -0.59 -29.07
C ASP A 224 4.69 -0.30 -29.95
N PHE A 225 3.47 -0.55 -29.45
CA PHE A 225 2.23 -0.21 -30.15
C PHE A 225 2.07 1.30 -30.31
N ILE A 226 2.35 2.08 -29.26
CA ILE A 226 2.28 3.54 -29.35
C ILE A 226 3.38 4.05 -30.27
N VAL A 227 4.64 3.68 -30.03
CA VAL A 227 5.79 4.19 -30.78
C VAL A 227 5.68 3.90 -32.28
N SER A 228 5.17 2.72 -32.67
CA SER A 228 4.97 2.37 -34.09
C SER A 228 3.88 3.16 -34.82
N ARG A 229 3.04 3.92 -34.08
CA ARG A 229 1.92 4.69 -34.61
C ARG A 229 2.08 6.20 -34.42
N LEU A 230 3.20 6.66 -33.86
CA LEU A 230 3.50 8.09 -33.74
C LEU A 230 4.04 8.64 -35.06
N ASP A 231 3.61 9.85 -35.42
CA ASP A 231 4.06 10.52 -36.66
C ASP A 231 5.51 11.00 -36.53
N SER A 232 5.90 11.39 -35.33
CA SER A 232 7.26 11.76 -34.98
C SER A 232 7.60 11.19 -33.62
N VAL A 233 8.51 10.21 -33.61
CA VAL A 233 9.14 9.70 -32.39
C VAL A 233 10.32 10.59 -32.07
N HIS A 234 10.48 10.96 -30.80
CA HIS A 234 11.62 11.77 -30.38
C HIS A 234 12.87 10.90 -30.27
N GLU A 235 13.76 10.96 -31.27
CA GLU A 235 15.03 10.20 -31.31
C GLU A 235 16.21 10.95 -30.64
N GLY A 236 15.98 12.17 -30.16
CA GLY A 236 16.98 13.00 -29.50
C GLY A 236 17.14 12.73 -28.00
N GLN A 237 17.84 13.63 -27.30
CA GLN A 237 17.93 13.57 -25.84
C GLN A 237 16.53 13.63 -25.21
N PRO A 238 16.20 12.76 -24.23
CA PRO A 238 14.86 12.69 -23.65
C PRO A 238 14.45 14.05 -23.07
N ILE A 239 13.31 14.56 -23.55
CA ILE A 239 12.71 15.78 -23.02
C ILE A 239 11.93 15.39 -21.78
N TYR A 240 12.32 15.98 -20.64
CA TYR A 240 11.64 15.77 -19.37
C TYR A 240 10.78 16.98 -19.04
N GLU A 241 9.56 16.72 -18.59
CA GLU A 241 8.69 17.73 -18.01
C GLU A 241 8.37 17.33 -16.56
N VAL A 242 8.50 18.30 -15.65
CA VAL A 242 8.11 18.13 -14.25
C VAL A 242 6.64 18.50 -14.16
N GLY A 243 5.80 17.57 -13.71
CA GLY A 243 4.38 17.83 -13.49
C GLY A 243 4.13 18.92 -12.46
N VAL A 244 2.98 19.58 -12.55
CA VAL A 244 2.51 20.51 -11.52
C VAL A 244 2.26 19.71 -10.26
N THR A 245 2.96 20.08 -9.19
CA THR A 245 2.70 19.53 -7.87
C THR A 245 1.47 20.23 -7.29
N LYS A 246 0.33 19.54 -7.18
CA LYS A 246 -0.87 20.08 -6.50
C LYS A 246 -0.62 20.15 -4.99
N GLY A 247 -1.50 20.83 -4.25
CA GLY A 247 -1.36 21.06 -2.81
C GLY A 247 -1.27 19.80 -1.93
N ASN A 248 -1.65 18.64 -2.47
CA ASN A 248 -1.57 17.31 -1.85
C ASN A 248 -0.29 16.51 -2.23
N GLY A 249 0.61 17.08 -3.03
CA GLY A 249 1.82 16.40 -3.52
C GLY A 249 1.66 15.62 -4.82
N GLU A 250 0.46 15.60 -5.42
CA GLU A 250 0.18 14.99 -6.73
C GLU A 250 0.96 15.70 -7.85
N ARG A 251 1.62 14.95 -8.74
CA ARG A 251 2.23 15.49 -9.95
C ARG A 251 1.44 15.07 -11.17
N ASP A 252 0.77 16.03 -11.79
CA ASP A 252 0.09 15.85 -13.07
C ASP A 252 0.72 16.75 -14.14
N LEU A 253 0.56 16.40 -15.42
CA LEU A 253 0.93 17.31 -16.50
C LEU A 253 0.04 18.56 -16.42
N CYS A 254 0.61 19.74 -16.69
CA CYS A 254 -0.15 20.99 -16.69
C CYS A 254 -1.37 20.85 -17.62
N SER A 255 -2.58 21.12 -17.11
CA SER A 255 -3.83 21.25 -17.87
C SER A 255 -4.44 19.98 -18.48
N SER A 256 -4.25 18.79 -17.91
CA SER A 256 -4.99 17.59 -18.30
C SER A 256 -6.47 17.73 -17.92
N GLN A 257 -7.33 18.02 -18.89
CA GLN A 257 -8.75 17.67 -18.73
C GLN A 257 -8.83 16.14 -18.64
N PRO A 258 -9.71 15.57 -17.79
CA PRO A 258 -9.78 14.12 -17.60
C PRO A 258 -10.01 13.39 -18.92
N ASN A 259 -10.77 14.01 -19.83
CA ASN A 259 -10.99 13.54 -21.19
C ASN A 259 -10.53 14.58 -22.21
N ILE A 260 -9.86 14.11 -23.25
CA ILE A 260 -9.52 14.89 -24.44
C ILE A 260 -10.58 14.60 -25.50
N TYR A 261 -11.27 15.66 -25.95
CA TYR A 261 -12.22 15.56 -27.06
C TYR A 261 -11.50 15.68 -28.38
N LEU A 262 -11.57 14.62 -29.19
CA LEU A 262 -11.00 14.63 -30.54
C LEU A 262 -11.96 15.31 -31.53
N PRO A 263 -11.47 16.19 -32.42
CA PRO A 263 -12.27 16.82 -33.47
C PRO A 263 -12.51 15.85 -34.65
N ILE A 264 -12.98 14.64 -34.34
CA ILE A 264 -13.30 13.59 -35.32
C ILE A 264 -14.83 13.44 -35.36
N THR A 265 -15.40 13.10 -36.51
CA THR A 265 -16.83 12.78 -36.63
C THR A 265 -17.00 11.24 -36.66
N PRO A 266 -17.66 10.61 -35.67
CA PRO A 266 -18.29 11.20 -34.47
C PRO A 266 -17.28 11.61 -33.39
N PRO A 267 -17.59 12.64 -32.57
CA PRO A 267 -16.69 13.14 -31.52
C PRO A 267 -16.39 12.02 -30.54
N THR A 268 -15.09 11.69 -30.43
CA THR A 268 -14.61 10.62 -29.57
C THR A 268 -13.85 11.24 -28.41
N SER A 269 -14.28 10.94 -27.18
CA SER A 269 -13.56 11.34 -25.96
C SER A 269 -12.56 10.24 -25.58
N ILE A 270 -11.32 10.63 -25.37
CA ILE A 270 -10.26 9.70 -24.93
C ILE A 270 -9.77 10.14 -23.56
N PRO A 271 -9.57 9.21 -22.61
CA PRO A 271 -9.00 9.57 -21.32
C PRO A 271 -7.60 10.17 -21.50
N SER A 272 -7.29 11.20 -20.72
CA SER A 272 -5.97 11.84 -20.70
C SER A 272 -4.87 10.93 -20.14
N SER A 273 -5.24 9.88 -19.42
CA SER A 273 -4.35 8.84 -18.91
C SER A 273 -4.66 7.48 -19.55
N ILE A 274 -3.66 6.87 -20.18
CA ILE A 274 -3.77 5.52 -20.75
C ILE A 274 -2.55 4.71 -20.31
N GLY A 275 -2.76 3.86 -19.31
CA GLY A 275 -1.67 3.19 -18.59
C GLY A 275 -0.62 4.21 -18.11
N SER A 276 0.65 3.92 -18.39
CA SER A 276 1.81 4.74 -18.02
C SER A 276 2.01 5.96 -18.91
N PHE A 277 1.08 6.21 -19.85
CA PHE A 277 1.12 7.36 -20.73
C PHE A 277 0.09 8.39 -20.30
N ARG A 278 0.48 9.65 -20.42
CA ARG A 278 -0.37 10.82 -20.28
C ARG A 278 -0.40 11.55 -21.61
N LEU A 279 -1.59 11.96 -22.01
CA LEU A 279 -1.86 12.63 -23.27
C LEU A 279 -2.05 14.11 -23.00
N ARG A 280 -1.40 14.95 -23.81
CA ARG A 280 -1.61 16.39 -23.79
C ARG A 280 -2.07 16.84 -25.17
N ARG A 281 -3.19 17.55 -25.21
CA ARG A 281 -3.69 18.21 -26.41
C ARG A 281 -3.03 19.57 -26.56
N LEU A 282 -2.37 19.79 -27.68
CA LEU A 282 -1.86 21.10 -28.09
C LEU A 282 -2.74 21.63 -29.23
N VAL A 283 -3.28 22.84 -29.05
CA VAL A 283 -3.98 23.57 -30.11
C VAL A 283 -2.93 24.44 -30.80
N GLU A 284 -2.73 24.24 -32.10
CA GLU A 284 -1.77 25.01 -32.88
C GLU A 284 -2.39 26.39 -33.19
N PRO A 285 -1.84 27.50 -32.65
CA PRO A 285 -2.51 28.81 -32.72
C PRO A 285 -2.58 29.40 -34.14
N ASP A 286 -1.67 29.00 -35.03
CA ASP A 286 -1.51 29.60 -36.35
C ASP A 286 -2.33 28.93 -37.47
N LYS A 287 -3.05 27.82 -37.19
CA LYS A 287 -3.87 27.13 -38.20
C LYS A 287 -5.35 27.22 -37.87
N SER A 288 -6.07 27.98 -38.69
CA SER A 288 -7.55 28.09 -38.68
C SER A 288 -8.29 26.78 -39.04
N ASP A 289 -7.56 25.69 -39.23
CA ASP A 289 -8.09 24.40 -39.70
C ASP A 289 -8.56 23.48 -38.56
N GLY A 290 -8.38 23.88 -37.30
CA GLY A 290 -8.77 23.04 -36.16
C GLY A 290 -7.93 21.78 -36.01
N SER A 291 -6.77 21.71 -36.68
CA SER A 291 -5.78 20.65 -36.52
C SER A 291 -5.29 20.61 -35.07
N CYS A 292 -5.30 19.42 -34.49
CA CYS A 292 -4.94 19.18 -33.10
C CYS A 292 -3.73 18.26 -33.05
N ILE A 293 -2.74 18.57 -32.21
CA ILE A 293 -1.60 17.69 -31.97
C ILE A 293 -1.77 17.05 -30.61
N ILE A 294 -1.60 15.73 -30.54
CA ILE A 294 -1.59 15.00 -29.27
C ILE A 294 -0.17 14.56 -28.98
N GLU A 295 0.32 14.99 -27.82
CA GLU A 295 1.62 14.61 -27.28
C GLU A 295 1.46 13.42 -26.34
N PHE A 296 2.36 12.45 -26.48
CA PHE A 296 2.44 11.29 -25.62
C PHE A 296 3.60 11.44 -24.65
N TRP A 297 3.27 11.40 -23.36
CA TRP A 297 4.20 11.56 -22.25
C TRP A 297 4.21 10.29 -21.41
N LYS A 298 5.36 9.65 -21.25
CA LYS A 298 5.51 8.45 -20.42
C LYS A 298 5.89 8.84 -18.99
N GLU A 299 5.21 8.25 -18.02
CA GLU A 299 5.53 8.42 -16.61
C GLU A 299 6.89 7.82 -16.25
N VAL A 300 7.69 8.61 -15.53
CA VAL A 300 8.88 8.13 -14.83
C VAL A 300 8.50 7.93 -13.37
N ARG A 301 8.54 6.67 -12.93
CA ARG A 301 8.24 6.28 -11.56
C ARG A 301 9.24 6.89 -10.59
N GLY A 302 8.71 7.51 -9.56
CA GLY A 302 9.44 8.11 -8.46
C GLY A 302 9.52 7.20 -7.24
N MET A 303 9.58 7.85 -6.08
CA MET A 303 9.70 7.16 -4.80
C MET A 303 8.35 6.54 -4.37
N PRO A 304 8.39 5.45 -3.58
CA PRO A 304 7.19 4.90 -2.96
C PRO A 304 6.45 5.96 -2.16
N ILE A 305 5.13 6.03 -2.32
CA ILE A 305 4.29 6.98 -1.60
C ILE A 305 4.35 6.62 -0.11
N ALA A 306 4.63 7.62 0.73
CA ALA A 306 4.59 7.43 2.16
C ALA A 306 3.16 7.07 2.59
N ARG A 307 3.02 6.23 3.62
CA ARG A 307 1.69 5.93 4.14
C ARG A 307 1.00 7.24 4.53
N PRO A 308 -0.26 7.45 4.13
CA PRO A 308 -1.03 8.62 4.51
C PRO A 308 -1.19 8.77 6.04
N PRO A 309 -1.46 10.00 6.52
CA PRO A 309 -1.56 10.30 7.94
C PRO A 309 -2.81 9.67 8.60
N GLU A 310 -2.84 9.74 9.93
CA GLU A 310 -3.94 9.29 10.77
C GLU A 310 -5.30 9.85 10.32
N GLY A 311 -6.31 8.98 10.21
CA GLY A 311 -7.66 9.33 9.76
C GLY A 311 -7.98 8.97 8.31
N TRP A 312 -7.03 8.41 7.55
CA TRP A 312 -7.25 7.91 6.18
C TRP A 312 -8.30 6.78 6.08
N ASP A 313 -8.54 6.09 7.19
CA ASP A 313 -9.50 4.99 7.31
C ASP A 313 -10.88 5.48 7.78
N ASP A 314 -10.98 6.74 8.18
CA ASP A 314 -12.20 7.29 8.73
C ASP A 314 -13.16 7.59 7.59
N LEU A 315 -14.28 6.87 7.59
CA LEU A 315 -15.33 6.98 6.57
C LEU A 315 -16.22 8.21 6.84
N GLY A 316 -15.58 9.36 7.02
CA GLY A 316 -16.25 10.64 7.14
C GLY A 316 -17.09 10.97 5.90
N VAL A 317 -17.82 12.09 5.98
CA VAL A 317 -18.64 12.58 4.88
C VAL A 317 -17.73 13.05 3.73
N GLY A 318 -17.96 12.54 2.51
CA GLY A 318 -17.22 12.97 1.31
C GLY A 318 -16.52 11.88 0.51
N GLY A 319 -16.51 10.63 0.99
CA GLY A 319 -15.93 9.50 0.25
C GLY A 319 -14.41 9.61 0.02
N ALA A 320 -13.89 8.79 -0.88
CA ALA A 320 -12.47 8.69 -1.21
C ALA A 320 -11.87 10.00 -1.73
N GLU A 321 -12.61 10.76 -2.53
CA GLU A 321 -12.17 12.03 -3.11
C GLU A 321 -11.71 13.03 -2.04
N VAL A 322 -12.52 13.22 -0.99
CA VAL A 322 -12.25 14.20 0.07
C VAL A 322 -11.22 13.67 1.08
N GLN A 323 -11.23 12.37 1.35
CA GLN A 323 -10.36 11.74 2.36
C GLN A 323 -8.97 11.40 1.85
N GLY A 324 -8.75 11.43 0.53
CA GLY A 324 -7.53 10.93 -0.09
C GLY A 324 -7.48 9.41 -0.21
N ARG A 325 -8.36 8.64 0.46
CA ARG A 325 -8.29 7.18 0.50
C ARG A 325 -8.42 6.48 -0.84
N TRP A 326 -7.96 5.23 -0.90
CA TRP A 326 -8.19 4.37 -2.05
C TRP A 326 -9.69 4.14 -2.24
N ALA A 327 -10.18 4.48 -3.42
CA ALA A 327 -11.55 4.31 -3.83
C ALA A 327 -11.94 2.82 -3.83
N TRP A 328 -13.22 2.56 -3.59
CA TRP A 328 -13.78 1.21 -3.66
C TRP A 328 -14.90 1.13 -4.71
N GLY A 329 -14.86 0.09 -5.55
CA GLY A 329 -15.92 -0.16 -6.53
C GLY A 329 -16.04 0.94 -7.57
N THR A 330 -17.18 1.64 -7.59
CA THR A 330 -17.49 2.74 -8.52
C THR A 330 -17.31 4.11 -7.89
N GLU A 331 -16.71 4.19 -6.70
CA GLU A 331 -16.39 5.44 -6.04
C GLU A 331 -15.39 6.25 -6.87
N ARG A 332 -15.51 7.58 -6.84
CA ARG A 332 -14.57 8.46 -7.55
C ARG A 332 -13.18 8.36 -6.91
N LEU A 333 -12.17 8.25 -7.77
CA LEU A 333 -10.76 8.19 -7.37
C LEU A 333 -10.38 9.46 -6.62
N SER A 334 -9.57 9.30 -5.56
CA SER A 334 -8.99 10.44 -4.88
C SER A 334 -7.90 11.10 -5.73
N ASP A 335 -7.61 12.37 -5.48
CA ASP A 335 -6.51 13.06 -6.14
C ASP A 335 -5.17 12.34 -5.89
N VAL A 336 -5.00 11.75 -4.70
CA VAL A 336 -3.80 10.95 -4.38
C VAL A 336 -3.76 9.67 -5.21
N GLU A 337 -4.89 8.97 -5.38
CA GLU A 337 -4.99 7.77 -6.21
C GLU A 337 -4.76 8.06 -7.69
N ALA A 338 -5.31 9.17 -8.20
CA ALA A 338 -5.10 9.63 -9.57
C ALA A 338 -3.62 9.97 -9.86
N SER A 339 -2.89 10.38 -8.82
CA SER A 339 -1.46 10.72 -8.90
C SER A 339 -0.51 9.52 -8.84
N VAL A 340 -1.02 8.32 -8.53
CA VAL A 340 -0.19 7.11 -8.42
C VAL A 340 0.28 6.71 -9.80
N ALA A 341 1.58 6.48 -9.94
CA ALA A 341 2.16 5.99 -11.19
C ALA A 341 1.58 4.60 -11.52
N GLU A 342 1.37 4.31 -12.81
CA GLU A 342 0.82 3.01 -13.21
C GLU A 342 1.72 1.87 -12.72
N ARG A 343 1.11 0.86 -12.08
CA ARG A 343 1.80 -0.35 -11.63
C ARG A 343 2.18 -1.25 -12.79
N THR A 344 3.36 -1.88 -12.72
CA THR A 344 3.67 -2.98 -13.63
C THR A 344 2.82 -4.20 -13.31
N HIS A 345 2.01 -4.64 -14.27
CA HIS A 345 1.27 -5.88 -14.13
C HIS A 345 2.24 -7.08 -14.06
N PHE A 346 1.93 -8.05 -13.19
CA PHE A 346 2.72 -9.28 -13.06
C PHE A 346 2.85 -10.07 -14.39
N ARG A 347 1.90 -9.90 -15.31
CA ARG A 347 1.89 -10.54 -16.63
C ARG A 347 2.99 -10.02 -17.57
N CYS A 348 3.43 -8.77 -17.36
CA CYS A 348 4.44 -8.10 -18.18
C CYS A 348 5.87 -8.36 -17.68
N ALA A 349 6.03 -9.08 -16.57
CA ALA A 349 7.36 -9.44 -16.08
C ALA A 349 8.05 -10.39 -17.08
N SER A 350 9.30 -10.04 -17.45
CA SER A 350 10.13 -10.83 -18.37
C SER A 350 10.28 -12.28 -17.91
N ASN A 351 10.47 -12.51 -16.61
CA ASN A 351 10.55 -13.86 -16.05
C ASN A 351 9.51 -14.06 -14.92
N ARG A 352 8.35 -14.60 -15.30
CA ARG A 352 7.22 -14.85 -14.38
C ARG A 352 7.57 -15.83 -13.26
N VAL A 353 8.39 -16.84 -13.54
CA VAL A 353 8.78 -17.84 -12.52
C VAL A 353 9.61 -17.20 -11.43
N VAL A 354 10.60 -16.38 -11.80
CA VAL A 354 11.42 -15.63 -10.83
C VAL A 354 10.56 -14.68 -10.01
N LEU A 355 9.61 -13.99 -10.65
CA LEU A 355 8.68 -13.10 -9.95
C LEU A 355 7.83 -13.87 -8.93
N VAL A 356 7.24 -15.00 -9.31
CA VAL A 356 6.44 -15.84 -8.41
C VAL A 356 7.30 -16.37 -7.25
N LEU A 357 8.53 -16.81 -7.51
CA LEU A 357 9.45 -17.26 -6.46
C LEU A 357 9.78 -16.13 -5.48
N LYS A 358 10.00 -14.91 -5.98
CA LYS A 358 10.18 -13.72 -5.14
C LYS A 358 8.94 -13.41 -4.30
N LEU A 359 7.73 -13.53 -4.86
CA LEU A 359 6.49 -13.33 -4.10
C LEU A 359 6.31 -14.38 -3.00
N ILE A 360 6.59 -15.65 -3.30
CA ILE A 360 6.55 -16.73 -2.31
C ILE A 360 7.58 -16.47 -1.20
N ALA A 361 8.81 -16.11 -1.56
CA ALA A 361 9.85 -15.78 -0.59
C ALA A 361 9.46 -14.57 0.28
N LEU A 362 8.85 -13.53 -0.31
CA LEU A 362 8.35 -12.37 0.44
C LEU A 362 7.29 -12.78 1.47
N LEU A 363 6.33 -13.62 1.06
CA LEU A 363 5.27 -14.13 1.94
C LEU A 363 5.85 -15.00 3.06
N CYS A 364 6.76 -15.94 2.74
CA CYS A 364 7.41 -16.79 3.74
C CYS A 364 8.22 -15.97 4.75
N LEU A 365 9.03 -15.01 4.28
CA LEU A 365 9.84 -14.17 5.17
C LEU A 365 8.97 -13.27 6.05
N THR A 366 7.89 -12.72 5.51
CA THR A 366 6.94 -11.92 6.28
C THR A 366 6.22 -12.78 7.32
N TRP A 367 5.77 -13.98 6.94
CA TRP A 367 5.13 -14.93 7.86
C TRP A 367 6.07 -15.36 8.99
N THR A 368 7.32 -15.73 8.67
CA THR A 368 8.32 -16.10 9.69
C THR A 368 8.67 -14.92 10.60
N SER A 369 8.86 -13.72 10.04
CA SER A 369 9.13 -12.51 10.81
C SER A 369 7.99 -12.20 11.79
N LEU A 370 6.74 -12.26 11.30
CA LEU A 370 5.55 -12.06 12.13
C LEU A 370 5.46 -13.11 13.25
N LEU A 371 5.74 -14.38 12.94
CA LEU A 371 5.72 -15.44 13.95
C LEU A 371 6.80 -15.22 15.02
N CYS A 372 8.03 -14.89 14.62
CA CYS A 372 9.10 -14.56 15.55
C CYS A 372 8.76 -13.34 16.41
N LEU A 373 8.19 -12.29 15.81
CA LEU A 373 7.73 -11.09 16.52
C LEU A 373 6.64 -11.44 17.53
N LEU A 374 5.64 -12.23 17.16
CA LEU A 374 4.56 -12.64 18.05
C LEU A 374 5.07 -13.52 19.20
N CYS A 375 5.93 -14.50 18.89
CA CYS A 375 6.55 -15.35 19.90
C CYS A 375 7.38 -14.53 20.89
N THR A 376 8.16 -13.56 20.42
CA THR A 376 8.97 -12.70 21.30
C THR A 376 8.10 -11.71 22.09
N ALA A 377 7.05 -11.15 21.49
CA ALA A 377 6.11 -10.24 22.15
C ALA A 377 5.32 -10.94 23.27
N ILE A 378 4.96 -12.21 23.11
CA ILE A 378 4.28 -12.99 24.15
C ILE A 378 5.26 -13.55 25.18
N SER A 379 6.43 -14.04 24.74
CA SER A 379 7.36 -14.72 25.66
C SER A 379 8.17 -13.74 26.50
N SER A 380 8.57 -12.59 25.96
CA SER A 380 9.44 -11.66 26.70
C SER A 380 8.81 -11.10 27.98
N PRO A 381 7.54 -10.64 28.00
CA PRO A 381 6.94 -10.16 29.24
C PRO A 381 6.69 -11.31 30.22
N LEU A 382 6.36 -12.50 29.72
CA LEU A 382 6.15 -13.67 30.57
C LEU A 382 7.45 -14.07 31.30
N ILE A 383 8.58 -14.11 30.58
CA ILE A 383 9.89 -14.45 31.16
C ILE A 383 10.28 -13.42 32.22
N VAL A 384 10.15 -12.12 31.91
CA VAL A 384 10.47 -11.04 32.85
C VAL A 384 9.55 -11.09 34.07
N GLY A 385 8.26 -11.30 33.87
CA GLY A 385 7.28 -11.44 34.94
C GLY A 385 7.58 -12.59 35.90
N ARG A 386 7.89 -13.76 35.35
CA ARG A 386 8.31 -14.94 36.14
C ARG A 386 9.61 -14.69 36.89
N PHE A 387 10.57 -14.02 36.25
CA PHE A 387 11.81 -13.62 36.91
C PHE A 387 11.54 -12.70 38.10
N ILE A 388 10.60 -11.75 38.00
CA ILE A 388 10.19 -10.90 39.12
C ILE A 388 9.59 -11.74 40.26
N PHE A 389 8.67 -12.67 39.96
CA PHE A 389 8.12 -13.56 40.98
C PHE A 389 9.18 -14.44 41.64
N PHE A 390 10.17 -14.90 40.88
CA PHE A 390 11.32 -15.62 41.40
C PHE A 390 12.14 -14.74 42.37
N VAL A 391 12.42 -13.48 42.01
CA VAL A 391 13.13 -12.52 42.87
C VAL A 391 12.32 -12.22 44.15
N LEU A 392 10.99 -12.12 44.05
CA LEU A 392 10.09 -11.95 45.18
C LEU A 392 9.91 -13.23 46.02
N ARG A 393 10.55 -14.34 45.64
CA ARG A 393 10.48 -15.65 46.31
C ARG A 393 9.05 -16.16 46.48
N LEU A 394 8.16 -15.89 45.52
CA LEU A 394 6.85 -16.53 45.51
C LEU A 394 7.01 -18.04 45.28
N SER A 395 6.27 -18.85 46.04
CA SER A 395 6.22 -20.30 45.82
C SER A 395 5.76 -20.60 44.40
N ASP A 396 6.37 -21.60 43.76
CA ASP A 396 6.07 -22.02 42.39
C ASP A 396 4.58 -22.40 42.20
N ASP A 397 3.91 -22.84 43.26
CA ASP A 397 2.49 -23.21 43.25
C ASP A 397 1.55 -22.01 43.18
N ARG A 398 2.03 -20.80 43.52
CA ARG A 398 1.24 -19.57 43.52
C ARG A 398 1.48 -18.70 42.29
N VAL A 399 2.30 -19.17 41.34
CA VAL A 399 2.61 -18.43 40.13
C VAL A 399 1.42 -18.46 39.17
N HIS A 400 0.83 -17.29 38.93
CA HIS A 400 -0.24 -17.09 37.96
C HIS A 400 0.29 -16.32 36.75
N ASP A 401 0.37 -17.00 35.59
CA ASP A 401 1.01 -16.44 34.40
C ASP A 401 0.39 -15.15 33.84
N PRO A 402 -0.94 -14.97 33.78
CA PRO A 402 -1.51 -13.68 33.38
C PRO A 402 -1.04 -12.51 34.25
N ALA A 403 -0.90 -12.72 35.57
CA ALA A 403 -0.35 -11.71 36.47
C ALA A 403 1.14 -11.49 36.24
N ALA A 404 1.92 -12.57 36.04
CA ALA A 404 3.33 -12.48 35.66
C ALA A 404 3.50 -11.65 34.38
N PHE A 405 2.70 -11.94 33.35
CA PHE A 405 2.72 -11.27 32.06
C PHE A 405 2.42 -9.76 32.20
N ALA A 406 1.40 -9.39 32.98
CA ALA A 406 1.05 -7.99 33.23
C ALA A 406 2.19 -7.23 33.94
N MET A 407 2.80 -7.82 34.97
CA MET A 407 3.96 -7.21 35.64
C MET A 407 5.17 -7.10 34.69
N GLY A 408 5.41 -8.13 33.88
CA GLY A 408 6.48 -8.15 32.90
C GLY A 408 6.32 -7.06 31.84
N ILE A 409 5.10 -6.81 31.36
CA ILE A 409 4.80 -5.67 30.48
C ILE A 409 5.16 -4.36 31.18
N GLY A 410 4.74 -4.18 32.44
CA GLY A 410 5.04 -2.96 33.20
C GLY A 410 6.53 -2.69 33.29
N VAL A 411 7.34 -3.70 33.62
CA VAL A 411 8.80 -3.57 33.71
C VAL A 411 9.44 -3.34 32.34
N LEU A 412 9.07 -4.12 31.31
CA LEU A 412 9.59 -3.94 29.95
C LEU A 412 9.26 -2.56 29.40
N TRP A 413 8.06 -2.05 29.66
CA TRP A 413 7.64 -0.72 29.23
C TRP A 413 8.46 0.38 29.92
N LEU A 414 8.72 0.27 31.23
CA LEU A 414 9.58 1.20 31.95
C LEU A 414 11.01 1.18 31.42
N LEU A 415 11.56 -0.02 31.17
CA LEU A 415 12.89 -0.18 30.59
C LEU A 415 12.96 0.42 29.18
N PHE A 416 11.98 0.13 28.33
CA PHE A 416 11.88 0.68 26.99
C PHE A 416 11.82 2.21 27.00
N ARG A 417 10.99 2.79 27.88
CA ARG A 417 10.88 4.24 28.04
C ARG A 417 12.19 4.85 28.53
N PHE A 418 12.88 4.20 29.46
CA PHE A 418 14.19 4.66 29.95
C PHE A 418 15.27 4.60 28.87
N ILE A 419 15.30 3.52 28.08
CA ILE A 419 16.22 3.34 26.96
C ILE A 419 15.97 4.38 25.89
N ILE A 420 14.72 4.58 25.45
CA ILE A 420 14.37 5.61 24.47
C ILE A 420 14.75 6.99 24.99
N ASN A 421 14.39 7.33 26.23
CA ASN A 421 14.74 8.64 26.79
C ASN A 421 16.26 8.82 26.83
N LYS A 422 17.05 7.82 27.21
CA LYS A 422 18.51 7.92 27.22
C LYS A 422 19.12 7.99 25.82
N ILE A 423 18.68 7.14 24.88
CA ILE A 423 19.21 7.13 23.52
C ILE A 423 18.83 8.43 22.79
N PHE A 424 17.59 8.87 22.90
CA PHE A 424 17.10 10.06 22.20
C PHE A 424 17.70 11.35 22.79
N VAL A 425 17.76 11.47 24.13
CA VAL A 425 18.38 12.64 24.79
C VAL A 425 19.89 12.67 24.55
N LYS A 426 20.60 11.52 24.58
CA LYS A 426 22.05 11.47 24.38
C LYS A 426 22.45 11.67 22.91
N THR A 427 21.66 11.19 21.96
CA THR A 427 21.93 11.37 20.51
C THR A 427 21.59 12.79 20.05
N PHE A 428 20.48 13.36 20.53
CA PHE A 428 20.10 14.73 20.17
C PHE A 428 21.00 15.77 20.83
N SER A 429 21.37 15.59 22.11
CA SER A 429 22.35 16.49 22.77
C SER A 429 23.75 16.39 22.16
N SER A 430 24.23 15.18 21.83
CA SER A 430 25.54 15.02 21.19
C SER A 430 25.56 15.57 19.77
N PHE A 431 24.48 15.41 19.00
CA PHE A 431 24.33 16.02 17.68
C PHE A 431 24.23 17.54 17.76
N CYS A 432 23.42 18.10 18.66
CA CYS A 432 23.32 19.54 18.83
C CYS A 432 24.62 20.17 19.36
N ILE A 433 25.35 19.50 20.26
CA ILE A 433 26.67 19.97 20.73
C ILE A 433 27.69 19.91 19.60
N SER A 434 27.73 18.82 18.82
CA SER A 434 28.62 18.68 17.67
C SER A 434 28.29 19.68 16.56
N LEU A 435 27.00 19.93 16.30
CA LEU A 435 26.52 20.91 15.33
C LEU A 435 26.83 22.35 15.79
N LYS A 436 26.68 22.65 17.09
CA LYS A 436 26.97 23.96 17.67
C LYS A 436 28.48 24.22 17.75
N LEU A 437 29.30 23.21 18.05
CA LEU A 437 30.76 23.29 17.95
C LEU A 437 31.23 23.44 16.49
N TRP A 438 30.59 22.74 15.55
CA TRP A 438 30.88 22.87 14.12
C TRP A 438 30.48 24.25 13.59
N LEU A 439 29.32 24.79 13.97
CA LEU A 439 28.88 26.14 13.60
C LEU A 439 29.76 27.23 14.24
N ASN A 440 30.13 27.11 15.53
CA ASN A 440 31.00 28.09 16.18
C ASN A 440 32.45 28.03 15.66
N ASN A 441 32.93 26.86 15.22
CA ASN A 441 34.25 26.72 14.58
C ASN A 441 34.21 26.94 13.07
N PHE A 442 33.04 27.24 12.48
CA PHE A 442 32.92 27.67 11.09
C PHE A 442 33.34 29.14 10.98
N SER A 443 34.63 29.39 11.22
CA SER A 443 35.27 30.63 10.84
C SER A 443 35.28 30.73 9.32
N THR A 444 34.80 31.85 8.79
CA THR A 444 34.84 32.17 7.37
C THR A 444 36.24 31.88 6.83
N PRO A 445 36.40 31.05 5.78
CA PRO A 445 37.71 30.76 5.25
C PRO A 445 38.34 32.07 4.74
N PRO A 446 39.66 32.28 4.95
CA PRO A 446 40.32 33.48 4.49
C PRO A 446 40.12 33.63 2.97
N PRO A 447 39.87 34.86 2.48
CA PRO A 447 39.41 35.11 1.11
C PRO A 447 40.36 34.55 0.03
N ILE A 448 41.64 34.37 0.37
CA ILE A 448 42.65 33.77 -0.49
C ILE A 448 42.35 32.30 -0.82
N LYS A 449 41.81 31.50 0.12
CA LYS A 449 41.49 30.09 -0.12
C LYS A 449 40.25 29.92 -1.01
N VAL A 450 39.27 30.81 -0.87
CA VAL A 450 38.10 30.86 -1.77
C VAL A 450 38.51 31.31 -3.17
N LEU A 451 39.42 32.28 -3.29
CA LEU A 451 39.96 32.70 -4.58
C LEU A 451 40.81 31.61 -5.26
N ILE A 452 41.56 30.82 -4.50
CA ILE A 452 42.31 29.67 -5.03
C ILE A 452 41.35 28.57 -5.48
N LEU A 453 40.30 28.25 -4.70
CA LEU A 453 39.27 27.29 -5.12
C LEU A 453 38.50 27.76 -6.37
N ALA A 454 38.19 29.05 -6.47
CA ALA A 454 37.58 29.64 -7.66
C ALA A 454 38.53 29.60 -8.87
N LYS A 455 39.82 29.91 -8.69
CA LYS A 455 40.82 29.81 -9.76
C LYS A 455 41.09 28.37 -10.19
N VAL A 456 41.11 27.42 -9.26
CA VAL A 456 41.24 25.99 -9.57
C VAL A 456 40.00 25.50 -10.33
N ALA A 457 38.80 25.94 -9.94
CA ALA A 457 37.57 25.62 -10.67
C ALA A 457 37.51 26.23 -12.07
N ILE A 458 38.10 27.41 -12.29
CA ILE A 458 38.20 28.07 -13.61
C ILE A 458 39.31 27.46 -14.49
N ILE A 459 40.32 26.80 -13.89
CA ILE A 459 41.39 26.12 -14.64
C ILE A 459 41.02 24.66 -14.96
N TRP A 460 40.04 24.10 -14.24
CA TRP A 460 39.53 22.74 -14.45
C TRP A 460 38.17 22.66 -15.17
N GLY A 461 37.60 23.79 -15.58
CA GLY A 461 36.47 23.90 -16.51
C GLY A 461 36.89 24.71 -17.72
#